data_AF-A0A261WI42-F1
#
_entry.id   AF-A0A261WI42-F1
#
_cell.length_a   1.000
_cell.length_b   1.000
_cell.length_c   1.000
_cell.angle_alpha   90.00
_cell.angle_beta   90.00
_cell.angle_gamma   90.00
#
_symmetry.space_group_name_H-M   'P 1'
#
loop_
_entity.id
_entity.type
_entity.pdbx_description
1 polymer ?
#
loop_
_entity_poly.entity_id
_entity_poly.type
_entity_poly.pdbx_seq_one_letter_code
_entity_poly.pdbx_strand_id
1 'polypeptide(L)'
;MYESRNLTLPGGEIYLRAGKHFGFSSGFGVNHIWQGHGHELAKSGCKTIQDVSAFVAGILSAGAQIYCEGYQTRDGHRLTVVRNAKGCAILSPQEEAERGFFYSVVTAYKILRRRPAIRVGTLKPKKAP
;
A
#
# COMPACT_ATOMS: atom_id res chain seq x y z
N MET A 1 3.10 -3.73 15.92
CA MET A 1 4.38 -4.40 15.66
C MET A 1 4.10 -5.87 15.40
N TYR A 2 4.69 -6.44 14.35
CA TYR A 2 4.69 -7.88 14.09
C TYR A 2 6.13 -8.38 14.28
N GLU A 3 6.29 -9.47 15.01
CA GLU A 3 7.58 -10.10 15.27
C GLU A 3 7.49 -11.60 15.01
N SER A 4 8.52 -12.13 14.35
CA SER A 4 8.78 -13.55 14.19
C SER A 4 10.29 -13.76 14.18
N ARG A 5 10.77 -15.01 14.30
CA ARG A 5 12.20 -15.35 14.48
C ARG A 5 13.17 -14.59 13.56
N ASN A 6 12.77 -14.23 12.34
CA ASN A 6 13.62 -13.55 11.35
C ASN A 6 12.98 -12.30 10.71
N LEU A 7 11.85 -11.81 11.24
CA LEU A 7 11.15 -10.68 10.64
C LEU A 7 10.47 -9.82 11.70
N THR A 8 10.94 -8.58 11.80
CA THR A 8 10.36 -7.52 12.62
C THR A 8 9.76 -6.45 11.71
N LEU A 9 8.47 -6.19 11.87
CA LEU A 9 7.75 -5.16 11.13
C LEU A 9 7.18 -4.13 12.12
N PRO A 10 7.74 -2.90 12.16
CA PRO A 10 7.21 -1.85 13.01
C PRO A 10 5.80 -1.44 12.59
N GLY A 11 5.03 -0.92 13.54
CA GLY A 11 3.82 -0.17 13.19
C GLY A 11 4.20 1.21 12.69
N GLY A 12 3.39 1.80 11.81
CA GLY A 12 3.62 3.16 11.31
C GLY A 12 2.39 3.74 10.65
N GLU A 13 2.35 5.06 10.54
CA GLU A 13 1.33 5.75 9.75
C GLU A 13 1.51 5.45 8.25
N ILE A 14 0.41 5.52 7.50
CA ILE A 14 0.42 5.27 6.05
C ILE A 14 0.11 6.57 5.33
N TYR A 15 0.98 6.94 4.38
CA TYR A 15 0.87 8.15 3.59
C TYR A 15 0.70 7.82 2.11
N LEU A 16 -0.29 8.47 1.49
CA LEU A 16 -0.43 8.51 0.04
C LEU A 16 0.16 9.82 -0.47
N ARG A 17 1.30 9.73 -1.17
CA ARG A 17 1.99 10.90 -1.75
C ARG A 17 1.49 11.16 -3.17
N ALA A 18 1.64 12.40 -3.65
CA ALA A 18 1.39 12.73 -5.06
C ALA A 18 2.23 11.82 -5.99
N GLY A 19 3.52 11.70 -5.70
CA GLY A 19 4.44 10.77 -6.35
C GLY A 19 4.61 11.00 -7.86
N LYS A 20 5.22 10.02 -8.55
CA LYS A 20 5.51 10.11 -9.99
C LYS A 20 5.55 8.72 -10.63
N HIS A 21 5.12 8.63 -11.88
CA HIS A 21 5.26 7.46 -12.73
C HIS A 21 6.56 7.57 -13.54
N PHE A 22 7.39 6.54 -13.52
CA PHE A 22 8.65 6.50 -14.27
C PHE A 22 8.63 5.47 -15.41
N GLY A 23 7.64 4.56 -15.44
CA GLY A 23 7.49 3.56 -16.48
C GLY A 23 6.83 2.29 -15.95
N PHE A 24 6.91 1.20 -16.73
CA PHE A 24 6.31 -0.08 -16.36
C PHE A 24 6.83 -0.56 -15.01
N SER A 25 5.92 -0.79 -14.06
CA SER A 25 6.23 -1.18 -12.67
C SER A 25 7.16 -0.23 -11.90
N SER A 26 7.35 1.01 -12.38
CA SER A 26 8.26 1.99 -11.78
C SER A 26 7.56 3.31 -11.46
N GLY A 27 7.62 3.71 -10.20
CA GLY A 27 6.98 4.91 -9.67
C GLY A 27 6.35 4.69 -8.31
N PHE A 28 5.70 5.72 -7.79
CA PHE A 28 4.99 5.66 -6.53
C PHE A 28 3.86 6.70 -6.45
N GLY A 29 2.93 6.50 -5.51
CA GLY A 29 1.91 7.49 -5.16
C GLY A 29 0.77 7.64 -6.18
N VAL A 30 -0.03 8.70 -6.01
CA VAL A 30 -1.25 8.98 -6.77
C VAL A 30 -1.01 8.98 -8.28
N ASN A 31 0.02 9.69 -8.74
CA ASN A 31 0.34 9.82 -10.16
C ASN A 31 0.72 8.46 -10.77
N HIS A 32 1.47 7.63 -10.04
CA HIS A 32 1.83 6.29 -10.49
C HIS A 32 0.61 5.37 -10.58
N ILE A 33 -0.26 5.40 -9.56
CA ILE A 33 -1.49 4.61 -9.54
C ILE A 33 -2.40 5.00 -10.70
N TRP A 34 -2.63 6.29 -10.91
CA TRP A 34 -3.51 6.76 -11.97
C TRP A 34 -2.97 6.42 -13.36
N GLN A 35 -1.70 6.69 -13.64
CA GLN A 35 -1.14 6.41 -14.96
C GLN A 35 -0.98 4.90 -15.23
N GLY A 36 -0.62 4.11 -14.22
CA GLY A 36 -0.43 2.67 -14.37
C GLY A 36 -1.73 1.85 -14.35
N HIS A 37 -2.72 2.27 -13.55
CA HIS A 37 -3.91 1.48 -13.23
C HIS A 37 -5.24 2.21 -13.47
N GLY A 38 -5.26 3.51 -13.81
CA GLY A 38 -6.50 4.27 -13.98
C GLY A 38 -7.52 3.61 -14.91
N HIS A 39 -7.04 2.98 -15.99
CA HIS A 39 -7.87 2.24 -16.95
C HIS A 39 -8.66 1.07 -16.32
N GLU A 40 -8.09 0.37 -15.33
CA GLU A 40 -8.80 -0.71 -14.62
C GLU A 40 -9.59 -0.18 -13.41
N LEU A 41 -9.14 0.92 -12.80
CA LEU A 41 -9.79 1.53 -11.65
C LEU A 41 -11.11 2.22 -12.03
N ALA A 42 -11.26 2.67 -13.28
CA ALA A 42 -12.52 3.21 -13.81
C ALA A 42 -13.71 2.26 -13.61
N LYS A 43 -13.48 0.94 -13.75
CA LYS A 43 -14.49 -0.11 -13.51
C LYS A 43 -14.89 -0.25 -12.04
N SER A 44 -14.23 0.47 -11.13
CA SER A 44 -14.48 0.49 -9.69
C SER A 44 -15.01 1.84 -9.22
N GLY A 45 -15.34 2.75 -10.14
CA GLY A 45 -15.85 4.09 -9.84
C GLY A 45 -14.76 5.17 -9.69
N CYS A 46 -13.48 4.82 -9.82
CA CYS A 46 -12.38 5.79 -9.83
C CYS A 46 -12.22 6.38 -11.23
N LYS A 47 -12.92 7.49 -11.52
CA LYS A 47 -13.02 8.08 -12.87
C LYS A 47 -11.98 9.17 -13.13
N THR A 48 -11.45 9.73 -12.05
CA THR A 48 -10.49 10.84 -12.08
C THR A 48 -9.30 10.54 -11.17
N ILE A 49 -8.21 11.30 -11.33
CA ILE A 49 -7.03 11.18 -10.47
C ILE A 49 -7.35 11.52 -9.01
N GLN A 50 -8.33 12.39 -8.76
CA GLN A 50 -8.78 12.76 -7.42
C GLN A 50 -9.42 11.57 -6.68
N ASP A 51 -10.08 10.67 -7.41
CA ASP A 51 -10.75 9.49 -6.86
C ASP A 51 -9.76 8.42 -6.35
N VAL A 52 -8.48 8.51 -6.74
CA VAL A 52 -7.44 7.55 -6.30
C VAL A 52 -7.32 7.53 -4.77
N SER A 53 -7.44 8.69 -4.13
CA SER A 53 -7.38 8.81 -2.67
C SER A 53 -8.48 7.99 -1.99
N ALA A 54 -9.71 8.10 -2.48
CA ALA A 54 -10.87 7.35 -1.99
C ALA A 54 -10.72 5.84 -2.27
N PHE A 55 -10.20 5.47 -3.44
CA PHE A 55 -9.91 4.07 -3.77
C PHE A 55 -8.90 3.45 -2.80
N VAL A 56 -7.77 4.13 -2.58
CA VAL A 56 -6.72 3.68 -1.64
C VAL A 56 -7.27 3.60 -0.22
N ALA A 57 -8.04 4.59 0.25
CA ALA A 57 -8.69 4.55 1.56
C ALA A 57 -9.68 3.38 1.70
N GLY A 58 -10.38 3.03 0.61
CA GLY A 58 -11.26 1.86 0.56
C GLY A 58 -10.52 0.55 0.81
N ILE A 59 -9.28 0.42 0.32
CA ILE A 59 -8.40 -0.72 0.56
C ILE A 59 -7.82 -0.65 1.99
N LEU A 60 -7.29 0.50 2.39
CA LEU A 60 -6.66 0.75 3.70
C LEU A 60 -7.69 0.94 4.83
N SER A 61 -8.69 0.06 4.89
CA SER A 61 -9.76 0.08 5.88
C SER A 61 -9.59 -1.00 6.94
N ALA A 62 -10.24 -0.81 8.09
CA ALA A 62 -10.18 -1.72 9.22
C ALA A 62 -10.49 -3.18 8.82
N GLY A 63 -9.62 -4.10 9.21
CA GLY A 63 -9.71 -5.53 8.88
C GLY A 63 -9.15 -5.90 7.51
N ALA A 64 -8.55 -4.98 6.76
CA ALA A 64 -7.75 -5.35 5.59
C ALA A 64 -6.56 -6.23 6.03
N GLN A 65 -6.25 -7.26 5.26
CA GLN A 65 -5.19 -8.21 5.58
C GLN A 65 -3.84 -7.64 5.15
N ILE A 66 -2.83 -7.77 5.99
CA ILE A 66 -1.47 -7.30 5.70
C ILE A 66 -0.60 -8.53 5.44
N TYR A 67 0.09 -8.51 4.31
CA TYR A 67 1.03 -9.53 3.89
C TYR A 67 2.42 -8.92 3.71
N CYS A 68 3.46 -9.68 4.03
CA CYS A 68 4.85 -9.35 3.70
C CYS A 68 5.28 -10.20 2.51
N GLU A 69 5.85 -9.57 1.47
CA GLU A 69 6.27 -10.29 0.26
C GLU A 69 7.55 -11.14 0.47
N GLY A 70 8.14 -11.14 1.67
CA GLY A 70 9.21 -12.07 2.06
C GLY A 70 10.59 -11.79 1.45
N TYR A 71 10.72 -10.76 0.61
CA TYR A 71 11.99 -10.25 0.11
C TYR A 71 12.21 -8.80 0.57
N GLN A 72 13.46 -8.48 0.87
CA GLN A 72 13.88 -7.14 1.26
C GLN A 72 14.20 -6.31 0.01
N THR A 73 13.63 -5.11 -0.07
CA THR A 73 14.01 -4.12 -1.08
C THR A 73 15.03 -3.14 -0.50
N ARG A 74 15.59 -2.23 -1.31
CA ARG A 74 16.46 -1.14 -0.81
C ARG A 74 15.79 -0.35 0.33
N ASP A 75 14.48 -0.18 0.27
CA ASP A 75 13.71 0.59 1.25
C ASP A 75 13.18 -0.29 2.40
N GLY A 76 13.57 -1.57 2.45
CA GLY A 76 13.12 -2.56 3.44
C GLY A 76 12.04 -3.52 2.92
N HIS A 77 11.37 -4.21 3.86
CA HIS A 77 10.34 -5.19 3.54
C HIS A 77 9.03 -4.50 3.14
N ARG A 78 8.64 -4.65 1.87
CA ARG A 78 7.37 -4.13 1.38
C ARG A 78 6.20 -4.95 1.91
N LEU A 79 5.12 -4.24 2.20
CA LEU A 79 3.88 -4.83 2.67
C LEU A 79 2.83 -4.72 1.57
N THR A 80 2.04 -5.78 1.42
CA THR A 80 0.87 -5.80 0.56
C THR A 80 -0.37 -5.84 1.44
N VAL A 81 -1.17 -4.79 1.40
CA VAL A 81 -2.47 -4.72 2.06
C VAL A 81 -3.54 -5.18 1.09
N VAL A 82 -4.38 -6.12 1.50
CA VAL A 82 -5.43 -6.73 0.69
C VAL A 82 -6.78 -6.55 1.34
N ARG A 83 -7.78 -6.13 0.56
CA ARG A 83 -9.16 -5.95 1.02
C ARG A 83 -10.17 -6.58 0.06
N ASN A 84 -10.26 -7.91 0.08
CA ASN A 84 -11.23 -8.69 -0.70
C ASN A 84 -11.33 -8.18 -2.16
N ALA A 85 -12.55 -7.99 -2.68
CA ALA A 85 -12.82 -7.50 -4.03
C ALA A 85 -12.49 -6.00 -4.24
N LYS A 86 -12.12 -5.25 -3.20
CA LYS A 86 -11.75 -3.83 -3.35
C LYS A 86 -10.35 -3.66 -3.97
N GLY A 87 -9.48 -4.64 -3.81
CA GLY A 87 -8.14 -4.64 -4.38
C GLY A 87 -7.03 -4.72 -3.33
N CYS A 88 -5.84 -4.29 -3.73
CA CYS A 88 -4.65 -4.31 -2.90
C CYS A 88 -3.79 -3.06 -3.07
N ALA A 89 -3.05 -2.71 -2.02
CA ALA A 89 -2.10 -1.59 -1.99
C ALA A 89 -0.73 -2.09 -1.53
N ILE A 90 0.33 -1.65 -2.20
CA ILE A 90 1.72 -1.95 -1.83
C ILE A 90 2.28 -0.76 -1.05
N LEU A 91 2.84 -1.06 0.12
CA LEU A 91 3.45 -0.11 1.03
C LEU A 91 4.96 -0.34 1.08
N SER A 92 5.73 0.74 0.99
CA SER A 92 7.17 0.73 1.26
C SER A 92 7.44 1.40 2.61
N PRO A 93 8.26 0.80 3.49
CA PRO A 93 8.75 1.50 4.66
C PRO A 93 9.61 2.70 4.23
N GLN A 94 9.53 3.78 4.97
CA GLN A 94 10.27 5.02 4.74
C GLN A 94 10.64 5.63 6.09
N GLU A 95 11.70 6.42 6.09
CA GLU A 95 12.17 7.16 7.25
C GLU A 95 12.57 8.57 6.81
N GLU A 96 12.03 9.58 7.50
CA GLU A 96 12.32 10.98 7.24
C GLU A 96 12.68 11.67 8.56
N ALA A 97 13.67 12.56 8.55
CA ALA A 97 14.19 13.17 9.77
C ALA A 97 13.12 13.85 10.64
N GLU A 98 12.15 14.54 10.02
CA GLU A 98 11.09 15.26 10.73
C GLU A 98 9.89 14.38 11.10
N ARG A 99 9.65 13.30 10.38
CA ARG A 99 8.44 12.45 10.51
C ARG A 99 8.71 11.14 11.22
N GLY A 100 9.96 10.70 11.27
CA GLY A 100 10.35 9.36 11.68
C GLY A 100 9.89 8.30 10.69
N PHE A 101 9.64 7.09 11.20
CA PHE A 101 9.25 5.93 10.42
C PHE A 101 7.78 5.97 9.97
N PHE A 102 7.51 5.68 8.70
CA PHE A 102 6.17 5.54 8.16
C PHE A 102 6.14 4.61 6.95
N TYR A 103 4.94 4.32 6.45
CA TYR A 103 4.73 3.58 5.22
C TYR A 103 4.22 4.49 4.11
N SER A 104 4.84 4.44 2.93
CA SER A 104 4.39 5.16 1.73
C SER A 104 3.67 4.22 0.77
N VAL A 105 2.52 4.63 0.24
CA VAL A 105 1.83 3.87 -0.81
C VAL A 105 2.61 3.98 -2.11
N VAL A 106 3.13 2.84 -2.57
CA VAL A 106 3.82 2.72 -3.86
C VAL A 106 2.80 2.60 -4.98
N THR A 107 1.91 1.61 -4.89
CA THR A 107 0.88 1.39 -5.91
C THR A 107 -0.37 0.77 -5.29
N ALA A 108 -1.49 0.84 -5.99
CA ALA A 108 -2.75 0.22 -5.63
C ALA A 108 -3.51 -0.19 -6.89
N TYR A 109 -4.10 -1.38 -6.88
CA TYR A 109 -4.74 -1.98 -8.04
C TYR A 109 -5.84 -2.98 -7.65
N LYS A 110 -6.74 -3.29 -8.57
CA LYS A 110 -7.93 -4.13 -8.29
C LYS A 110 -7.62 -5.63 -8.28
N ILE A 111 -6.76 -6.06 -9.18
CA ILE A 111 -6.52 -7.50 -9.43
C ILE A 111 -5.55 -8.05 -8.39
N LEU A 112 -6.01 -8.97 -7.53
CA LEU A 112 -5.12 -9.71 -6.65
C LEU A 112 -4.23 -10.66 -7.46
N ARG A 113 -3.00 -10.25 -7.74
CA ARG A 113 -1.97 -11.19 -8.21
C ARG A 113 -1.56 -12.06 -7.03
N ARG A 114 -1.80 -13.37 -7.11
CA ARG A 114 -1.32 -14.32 -6.10
C ARG A 114 0.21 -14.27 -6.09
N ARG A 115 0.79 -13.74 -5.01
CA ARG A 115 2.21 -13.81 -4.73
C ARG A 115 2.43 -14.66 -3.49
N PRO A 116 3.54 -15.41 -3.38
CA PRO A 116 3.95 -15.99 -2.11
C PRO A 116 4.11 -14.84 -1.10
N ALA A 117 3.28 -14.81 -0.07
CA ALA A 117 3.32 -13.74 0.91
C ALA A 117 2.89 -14.28 2.28
N ILE A 118 3.60 -13.85 3.33
CA ILE A 118 3.32 -14.26 4.70
C ILE A 118 2.27 -13.30 5.26
N ARG A 119 1.16 -13.82 5.80
CA ARG A 119 0.18 -12.97 6.50
C ARG A 119 0.78 -12.50 7.83
N VAL A 120 1.00 -11.19 7.95
CA VAL A 120 1.66 -10.57 9.11
C VAL A 120 0.71 -9.73 9.97
N GLY A 121 -0.56 -9.60 9.57
CA GLY A 121 -1.57 -8.99 10.44
C GLY A 121 -2.81 -8.50 9.71
N THR A 122 -3.47 -7.54 10.36
CA THR A 122 -4.64 -6.84 9.84
C THR A 122 -4.55 -5.35 10.17
N LEU A 123 -5.00 -4.49 9.26
CA LEU A 123 -5.11 -3.06 9.53
C LEU A 123 -6.11 -2.81 10.66
N LYS A 124 -5.68 -2.03 11.64
CA LYS A 124 -6.52 -1.55 12.74
C LYS A 124 -7.06 -0.15 12.38
N PRO A 125 -8.26 0.21 12.83
CA PRO A 125 -8.72 1.59 12.71
C PRO A 125 -7.76 2.53 13.44
N LYS A 126 -7.59 3.75 12.94
CA LYS A 126 -6.89 4.81 13.68
C LYS A 126 -7.65 5.00 14.99
N LYS A 127 -6.97 4.81 16.13
CA LYS A 127 -7.56 5.14 17.43
C LYS A 127 -7.85 6.64 17.39
N ALA A 128 -9.09 7.04 17.67
CA ALA A 128 -9.41 8.46 17.82
C ALA A 128 -8.49 9.03 18.91
N PRO A 129 -8.00 10.27 18.73
CA PRO A 129 -7.18 10.94 19.74
C PRO A 129 -7.89 11.03 21.09
#